data_AF-A0A534SZQ4-F1
#
_entry.id   AF-A0A534SZQ4-F1
#
_cell.length_a   1.000
_cell.length_b   1.000
_cell.length_c   1.000
_cell.angle_alpha   90.00
_cell.angle_beta   90.00
_cell.angle_gamma   90.00
#
_symmetry.space_group_name_H-M   'P 1'
#
loop_
_entity.id
_entity.type
_entity.pdbx_description
1 polymer ?
#
loop_
_entity_poly.entity_id
_entity_poly.type
_entity_poly.pdbx_seq_one_letter_code
_entity_poly.pdbx_strand_id
1 'polypeptide(L)'
;MIESEQMSDPERKLWAYVLLQAHTDISGRDPLARSARLWFCSKDDSIGSFTWICNHLSLEPDAVRQRVLRDAAQKRQESIENLAQATNRAA
;
A
#
# COMPACT_ATOMS: atom_id res chain seq x y z
N MET A 1 24.56 -18.11 -15.13
CA MET A 1 24.37 -17.53 -13.79
C MET A 1 24.00 -16.09 -14.01
N ILE A 2 22.71 -15.74 -13.89
CA ILE A 2 22.28 -14.34 -13.97
C ILE A 2 22.60 -13.78 -12.59
N GLU A 3 23.62 -12.92 -12.51
CA GLU A 3 23.87 -12.12 -11.31
C GLU A 3 22.59 -11.33 -11.04
N SER A 4 21.90 -11.65 -9.95
CA SER A 4 20.83 -10.80 -9.45
C SER A 4 21.49 -9.50 -9.04
N GLU A 5 21.42 -8.47 -9.90
CA GLU A 5 21.91 -7.12 -9.59
C GLU A 5 21.32 -6.72 -8.24
N GLN A 6 22.17 -6.71 -7.21
CA GLN A 6 21.74 -6.31 -5.88
C GLN A 6 21.42 -4.82 -5.94
N MET A 7 20.16 -4.47 -5.68
CA MET A 7 19.75 -3.08 -5.50
C MET A 7 20.66 -2.36 -4.51
N SER A 8 21.16 -1.19 -4.91
CA SER A 8 21.95 -0.31 -4.07
C SER A 8 21.13 0.23 -2.88
N ASP A 9 21.80 0.70 -1.84
CA ASP A 9 21.12 1.28 -0.66
C ASP A 9 20.21 2.48 -1.03
N PRO A 10 20.60 3.42 -1.93
CA PRO A 10 19.71 4.48 -2.38
C PRO A 10 18.45 3.96 -3.08
N GLU A 11 18.57 2.95 -3.93
CA GLU A 11 17.43 2.34 -4.62
C GLU A 11 16.52 1.61 -3.63
N ARG A 12 17.09 0.86 -2.69
CA ARG A 12 16.34 0.20 -1.61
C ARG A 12 15.54 1.22 -0.81
N LYS A 13 16.17 2.35 -0.46
CA LYS A 13 15.52 3.44 0.27
C LYS A 13 14.39 4.07 -0.56
N LEU A 14 14.61 4.33 -1.85
CA LEU A 14 13.58 4.84 -2.75
C LEU A 14 12.36 3.93 -2.77
N TRP A 15 12.55 2.63 -3.01
CA TRP A 15 11.44 1.69 -3.10
C TRP A 15 10.71 1.49 -1.77
N ALA A 16 11.41 1.60 -0.63
CA ALA A 16 10.78 1.63 0.68
C ALA A 16 9.86 2.86 0.83
N TYR A 17 10.28 4.04 0.35
CA TYR A 17 9.41 5.22 0.35
C TYR A 17 8.21 5.08 -0.59
N VAL A 18 8.38 4.47 -1.76
CA VAL A 18 7.26 4.18 -2.68
C VAL A 18 6.22 3.30 -1.98
N LEU A 19 6.66 2.24 -1.29
CA LEU A 19 5.77 1.35 -0.54
C LEU A 19 5.04 2.09 0.61
N LEU A 20 5.74 2.93 1.36
CA LEU A 20 5.15 3.75 2.43
C LEU A 20 4.15 4.78 1.89
N GLN A 21 4.44 5.40 0.74
CA GLN A 21 3.53 6.33 0.09
C GLN A 21 2.27 5.61 -0.37
N ALA A 22 2.39 4.47 -1.05
CA ALA A 22 1.25 3.66 -1.47
C ALA A 22 0.37 3.22 -0.28
N HIS A 23 0.97 2.87 0.85
CA HIS A 23 0.26 2.58 2.09
C HIS A 23 -0.52 3.80 2.63
N THR A 24 0.00 5.01 2.45
CA THR A 24 -0.73 6.24 2.83
C THR A 24 -1.87 6.49 1.84
N ASP A 25 -1.58 6.34 0.56
CA ASP A 25 -2.49 6.60 -0.56
C ASP A 25 -3.74 5.72 -0.51
N ILE A 26 -3.62 4.47 -0.07
CA ILE A 26 -4.75 3.52 0.01
C ILE A 26 -5.88 4.00 0.94
N SER A 27 -5.54 4.82 1.94
CA SER A 27 -6.46 5.42 2.89
C SER A 27 -6.95 6.81 2.44
N GLY A 28 -6.41 7.32 1.33
CA GLY A 28 -6.76 8.63 0.78
C GLY A 28 -8.12 8.65 0.09
N ARG A 29 -8.36 9.73 -0.66
CA ARG A 29 -9.54 9.88 -1.51
C ARG A 29 -9.30 9.25 -2.88
N ASP A 30 -10.37 8.87 -3.56
CA ASP A 30 -10.29 8.51 -4.98
C ASP A 30 -9.89 9.74 -5.80
N PRO A 31 -9.12 9.57 -6.90
CA PRO A 31 -8.73 8.30 -7.54
C PRO A 31 -7.47 7.65 -6.96
N LEU A 32 -6.74 8.34 -6.07
CA LEU A 32 -5.45 7.88 -5.54
C LEU A 32 -5.59 6.57 -4.77
N ALA A 33 -6.58 6.49 -3.87
CA ALA A 33 -6.82 5.28 -3.08
C ALA A 33 -7.21 4.07 -3.94
N ARG A 34 -7.92 4.28 -5.06
CA ARG A 34 -8.24 3.23 -6.03
C ARG A 34 -6.99 2.69 -6.71
N SER A 35 -6.11 3.59 -7.14
CA SER A 35 -4.85 3.21 -7.80
C SER A 35 -3.96 2.41 -6.85
N ALA A 36 -3.82 2.85 -5.60
CA ALA A 36 -3.08 2.11 -4.58
C ALA A 36 -3.67 0.72 -4.31
N ARG A 37 -5.01 0.59 -4.18
CA ARG A 37 -5.68 -0.71 -4.04
C ARG A 37 -5.37 -1.65 -5.20
N LEU A 38 -5.45 -1.15 -6.45
CA LEU A 38 -5.14 -1.95 -7.63
C LEU A 38 -3.68 -2.39 -7.65
N TRP A 39 -2.76 -1.50 -7.25
CA TRP A 39 -1.34 -1.82 -7.17
C TRP A 39 -1.03 -2.91 -6.14
N PHE A 40 -1.58 -2.82 -4.92
CA PHE A 40 -1.41 -3.86 -3.89
C PHE A 40 -2.05 -5.20 -4.27
N CYS A 41 -3.17 -5.19 -5.00
CA CYS A 41 -3.87 -6.39 -5.46
C CYS A 41 -3.29 -6.97 -6.76
N SER A 42 -2.35 -6.27 -7.41
CA SER A 42 -1.74 -6.75 -8.64
C SER A 42 -0.94 -8.02 -8.40
N LYS A 43 -0.96 -8.91 -9.39
CA LYS A 43 -0.10 -10.10 -9.46
C LYS A 43 1.16 -9.86 -10.31
N ASP A 44 1.30 -8.66 -10.87
CA ASP A 44 2.48 -8.25 -11.61
C ASP A 44 3.75 -8.39 -10.74
N ASP A 45 4.81 -8.91 -11.33
CA ASP A 45 6.13 -9.12 -10.75
C ASP A 45 7.23 -8.38 -11.53
N SER A 46 6.86 -7.55 -12.51
CA SER A 46 7.77 -6.67 -13.23
C SER A 46 8.38 -5.59 -12.32
N ILE A 47 9.44 -4.93 -12.80
CA ILE A 47 10.17 -3.91 -12.05
C ILE A 47 9.22 -2.80 -11.59
N GLY A 48 9.25 -2.47 -10.29
CA GLY A 48 8.40 -1.46 -9.68
C GLY A 48 6.98 -1.94 -9.32
N SER A 49 6.63 -3.19 -9.62
CA SER A 49 5.43 -3.82 -9.08
C SER A 49 5.54 -4.01 -7.56
N PHE A 50 4.39 -4.11 -6.89
CA PHE A 50 4.33 -4.39 -5.45
C PHE A 50 5.12 -5.66 -5.08
N THR A 51 4.90 -6.76 -5.82
CA THR A 51 5.57 -8.04 -5.60
C THR A 51 7.08 -7.90 -5.76
N TRP A 52 7.53 -7.22 -6.83
CA TRP A 52 8.95 -6.99 -7.09
C TRP A 52 9.61 -6.20 -5.96
N ILE A 53 8.98 -5.11 -5.50
CA ILE A 53 9.50 -4.31 -4.39
C ILE A 53 9.61 -5.14 -3.11
N CYS A 54 8.56 -5.88 -2.74
CA CYS A 54 8.57 -6.71 -1.54
C CYS A 54 9.74 -7.72 -1.56
N ASN A 55 9.94 -8.40 -2.68
CA ASN A 55 11.05 -9.35 -2.83
C ASN A 55 12.42 -8.68 -2.61
N HIS A 56 12.65 -7.49 -3.18
CA HIS A 56 13.93 -6.77 -3.02
C HIS A 56 14.12 -6.16 -1.63
N LEU A 57 13.03 -5.85 -0.94
CA LEU A 57 13.03 -5.39 0.45
C LEU A 57 13.02 -6.53 1.47
N SER A 58 13.06 -7.80 1.02
CA SER A 58 12.97 -8.98 1.88
C SER A 58 11.69 -9.01 2.73
N LEU A 59 10.59 -8.54 2.15
CA LEU A 59 9.24 -8.59 2.71
C LEU A 59 8.45 -9.71 2.04
N GLU A 60 7.59 -10.37 2.81
CA GLU A 60 6.65 -11.35 2.27
C GLU A 60 5.42 -10.60 1.68
N PRO A 61 5.16 -10.68 0.35
CA PRO A 61 4.13 -9.88 -0.30
C PRO A 61 2.71 -10.14 0.22
N ASP A 62 2.35 -11.38 0.53
CA ASP A 62 0.99 -11.73 0.93
C ASP A 62 0.64 -11.17 2.33
N ALA A 63 1.57 -11.21 3.28
CA ALA A 63 1.48 -10.69 4.63
C ALA A 63 1.43 -9.16 4.61
N VAL A 64 2.25 -8.51 3.77
CA VAL A 64 2.16 -7.07 3.57
C VAL A 64 0.80 -6.71 3.00
N ARG A 65 0.34 -7.40 1.95
CA ARG A 65 -0.97 -7.16 1.32
C ARG A 65 -2.11 -7.31 2.32
N GLN A 66 -2.14 -8.40 3.08
CA GLN A 66 -3.14 -8.65 4.11
C GLN A 66 -3.16 -7.54 5.15
N ARG A 67 -1.99 -7.11 5.63
CA ARG A 67 -1.88 -6.03 6.62
C ARG A 67 -2.40 -4.71 6.06
N VAL A 68 -1.91 -4.27 4.91
CA VAL A 68 -2.29 -2.97 4.32
C VAL A 68 -3.78 -2.92 4.01
N LEU A 69 -4.34 -3.98 3.41
CA LEU A 69 -5.77 -4.00 3.08
C LEU A 69 -6.66 -4.02 4.32
N ARG A 70 -6.26 -4.74 5.38
CA ARG A 70 -6.99 -4.73 6.66
C ARG A 70 -6.97 -3.34 7.29
N ASP A 71 -5.79 -2.72 7.37
CA ASP A 71 -5.62 -1.40 7.98
C ASP A 71 -6.42 -0.33 7.19
N ALA A 72 -6.46 -0.44 5.85
CA ALA A 72 -7.27 0.43 5.00
C ALA A 72 -8.78 0.24 5.19
N ALA A 73 -9.24 -1.00 5.37
CA ALA A 73 -10.64 -1.31 5.64
C ALA A 73 -11.08 -0.75 7.00
N GLN A 74 -10.24 -0.91 8.03
CA GLN A 74 -10.51 -0.39 9.37
C GLN A 74 -10.62 1.15 9.36
N LYS A 75 -9.66 1.86 8.76
CA LYS A 75 -9.71 3.33 8.65
C LYS A 75 -10.95 3.84 7.92
N ARG A 76 -11.40 3.12 6.90
CA ARG A 76 -12.63 3.44 6.18
C ARG A 76 -13.85 3.31 7.09
N GLN A 77 -13.93 2.23 7.86
CA GLN A 77 -15.01 2.00 8.80
C GLN A 77 -15.07 3.11 9.86
N GLU A 78 -13.93 3.44 10.47
CA GLU A 78 -13.82 4.54 11.44
C GLU A 78 -14.27 5.88 10.85
N SER A 79 -13.92 6.16 9.58
CA SER A 79 -14.32 7.39 8.89
C SER A 79 -15.84 7.48 8.68
N ILE A 80 -16.49 6.35 8.36
CA ILE A 80 -17.96 6.27 8.19
C ILE A 80 -18.67 6.49 9.52
N GLU A 81 -18.19 5.85 10.59
CA GLU A 81 -18.76 5.99 11.93
C GLU A 81 -18.64 7.43 12.45
N ASN A 82 -17.48 8.05 12.27
CA ASN A 82 -17.25 9.45 12.63
C ASN A 82 -18.18 10.40 11.85
N LEU A 83 -18.41 10.14 10.56
CA LEU A 83 -19.34 10.93 9.75
C LEU A 83 -20.77 10.79 10.27
N ALA A 84 -21.22 9.56 10.56
CA ALA A 84 -22.55 9.31 11.09
C ALA A 84 -22.78 10.02 12.44
N GLN A 85 -21.79 9.99 13.34
CA GLN A 85 -21.85 10.71 14.61
C GLN A 85 -21.91 12.23 14.43
N ALA A 86 -21.15 12.78 13.48
CA ALA A 86 -21.16 14.20 13.19
C ALA A 86 -22.53 14.66 12.66
N THR A 87 -23.16 13.88 11.76
CA THR A 87 -24.50 14.16 11.25
C THR A 87 -25.54 14.13 12.37
N ASN A 88 -25.47 13.17 13.29
CA ASN A 88 -26.40 13.06 14.41
C ASN A 88 -26.27 14.20 15.45
N ARG A 89 -25.11 14.87 15.53
CA ARG A 89 -24.89 16.02 16.43
C ARG A 89 -25.34 17.36 15.84
N ALA A 90 -25.50 17.42 14.51
CA ALA A 90 -25.88 18.63 13.79
C ALA A 90 -27.39 18.73 13.50
N ALA A 91 -28.15 17.68 13.82
CA ALA A 91 -29.62 17.60 13.72
C ALA A 91 -30.26 17.78 15.10
#